data_AF-X1F2N4-F1
#
_entry.id   AF-X1F2N4-F1
#
_cell.length_a   1.000
_cell.length_b   1.000
_cell.length_c   1.000
_cell.angle_alpha   90.00
_cell.angle_beta   90.00
_cell.angle_gamma   90.00
#
_symmetry.space_group_name_H-M   'P 1'
#
loop_
_entity.id
_entity.type
_entity.pdbx_description
1 polymer ?
#
loop_
_entity_poly.entity_id
_entity_poly.type
_entity_poly.pdbx_seq_one_letter_code
_entity_poly.pdbx_strand_id
1 'polypeptide(L)'
;MSIDWNSVEAKPDKSHKANGRALLDLRAKVNGLEKQLAVTRRELEKTTNELNATKTKLTTTEPDLSTIKEEKENIEKKFTELESTLQSTKSALENELNDGKAKITELEEKLNTSAATNTELQNKIETLEADLTTKTNKIQNLESEIPLKQEKINELTNTLSEKESQLEELKSSLAEKEQSVIQITAQLEETKSELSAFKLPEIGPVEAFHREERVVCPMCGETALKEIDDKTKVLYYSGTKAIYAKKKICKKCG
;
A
#
# COMPACT_ATOMS: atom_id res chain seq x y z
N MET A 1 89.78 107.56 -57.27
CA MET A 1 90.19 108.56 -56.26
C MET A 1 89.30 108.36 -55.05
N SER A 2 89.87 107.75 -54.00
CA SER A 2 89.19 107.63 -52.71
C SER A 2 89.19 109.00 -52.05
N ILE A 3 88.11 109.34 -51.34
CA ILE A 3 88.11 110.48 -50.42
C ILE A 3 89.20 110.20 -49.38
N ASP A 4 90.10 111.16 -49.14
CA ASP A 4 91.14 111.06 -48.12
C ASP A 4 90.53 111.35 -46.74
N TRP A 5 89.89 110.32 -46.17
CA TRP A 5 89.17 110.41 -44.91
C TRP A 5 90.06 110.87 -43.74
N ASN A 6 91.35 110.55 -43.77
CA ASN A 6 92.31 110.95 -42.74
C ASN A 6 92.54 112.48 -42.71
N SER A 7 92.60 113.10 -43.90
CA SER A 7 92.74 114.56 -44.03
C SER A 7 91.45 115.31 -43.68
N VAL A 8 90.29 114.72 -43.99
CA VAL A 8 88.95 115.24 -43.65
C VAL A 8 88.70 115.15 -42.13
N GLU A 9 89.04 114.04 -41.49
CA GLU A 9 88.85 113.83 -40.04
C GLU A 9 89.78 114.73 -39.19
N ALA A 10 90.99 115.03 -39.67
CA ALA A 10 91.93 115.91 -38.98
C ALA A 10 91.60 117.42 -39.08
N LYS A 11 90.91 117.87 -40.14
CA LYS A 11 90.51 119.27 -40.37
C LYS A 11 89.14 119.36 -41.07
N PRO A 12 88.02 119.09 -40.37
CA PRO A 12 86.69 118.98 -40.97
C PRO A 12 86.16 120.30 -41.57
N ASP A 13 86.57 121.45 -41.05
CA ASP A 13 86.05 122.77 -41.47
C ASP A 13 86.74 123.37 -42.70
N LYS A 14 87.79 122.72 -43.25
CA LYS A 14 88.48 123.17 -44.47
C LYS A 14 87.87 122.57 -45.73
N SER A 15 87.99 123.26 -46.86
CA SER A 15 87.52 122.73 -48.15
C SER A 15 88.39 121.57 -48.63
N HIS A 16 87.77 120.41 -48.84
CA HIS A 16 88.42 119.20 -49.35
C HIS A 16 87.86 118.86 -50.73
N LYS A 17 88.72 118.59 -51.72
CA LYS A 17 88.27 118.16 -53.06
C LYS A 17 87.79 116.71 -53.01
N ALA A 18 86.49 116.50 -53.16
CA ALA A 18 85.87 115.17 -53.26
C ALA A 18 85.35 114.91 -54.69
N ASN A 19 85.42 113.65 -55.13
CA ASN A 19 84.83 113.24 -56.41
C ASN A 19 83.30 113.13 -56.24
N GLY A 20 82.54 113.90 -57.02
CA GLY A 20 81.06 113.89 -56.98
C GLY A 20 80.43 112.51 -57.18
N ARG A 21 81.05 111.63 -57.98
CA ARG A 21 80.57 110.25 -58.19
C ARG A 21 80.74 109.39 -56.93
N ALA A 22 81.86 109.52 -56.22
CA ALA A 22 82.08 108.81 -54.96
C ALA A 22 81.11 109.28 -53.86
N LEU A 23 80.79 110.58 -53.79
CA LEU A 23 79.78 111.11 -52.88
C LEU A 23 78.36 110.62 -53.21
N LEU A 24 78.02 110.51 -54.50
CA LEU A 24 76.73 109.94 -54.94
C LEU A 24 76.62 108.45 -54.63
N ASP A 25 77.69 107.67 -54.81
CA ASP A 25 77.73 106.24 -54.46
C ASP A 25 77.58 106.03 -52.94
N LEU A 26 78.24 106.87 -52.13
CA LEU A 26 78.07 106.85 -50.66
C LEU A 26 76.64 107.21 -50.26
N ARG A 27 76.05 108.25 -50.86
CA ARG A 27 74.63 108.62 -50.64
C ARG A 27 73.69 107.47 -51.02
N ALA A 28 73.95 106.79 -52.13
CA ALA A 28 73.15 105.63 -52.55
C ALA A 28 73.25 104.47 -51.55
N LYS A 29 74.45 104.20 -51.02
CA LYS A 29 74.66 103.20 -49.95
C LYS A 29 73.97 103.59 -48.65
N VAL A 30 74.09 104.85 -48.21
CA VAL A 30 73.40 105.36 -47.01
C VAL A 30 71.89 105.22 -47.17
N ASN A 31 71.31 105.66 -48.29
CA ASN A 31 69.88 105.49 -48.57
C ASN A 31 69.46 104.01 -48.60
N GLY A 32 70.32 103.12 -49.10
CA GLY A 32 70.10 101.67 -49.09
C GLY A 32 70.08 101.08 -47.68
N LEU A 33 71.07 101.47 -46.86
CA LEU A 33 71.16 101.08 -45.45
C LEU A 33 70.00 101.63 -44.62
N GLU A 34 69.57 102.87 -44.86
CA GLU A 34 68.39 103.47 -44.20
C GLU A 34 67.12 102.70 -44.54
N LYS A 35 66.94 102.31 -45.81
CA LYS A 35 65.81 101.47 -46.23
C LYS A 35 65.87 100.09 -45.55
N GLN A 36 67.04 99.46 -45.51
CA GLN A 36 67.23 98.19 -44.82
C GLN A 36 66.93 98.32 -43.32
N LEU A 37 67.42 99.37 -42.66
CA LEU A 37 67.15 99.64 -41.25
C LEU A 37 65.66 99.88 -40.98
N ALA A 38 64.95 100.56 -41.89
CA ALA A 38 63.51 100.75 -41.79
C ALA A 38 62.74 99.42 -41.95
N VAL A 39 63.19 98.54 -42.85
CA VAL A 39 62.61 97.19 -43.02
C VAL A 39 62.86 96.33 -41.78
N THR A 40 64.10 96.25 -41.30
CA THR A 40 64.45 95.45 -40.13
C THR A 40 63.76 95.95 -38.86
N ARG A 41 63.56 97.26 -38.70
CA ARG A 41 62.75 97.83 -37.59
C ARG A 41 61.30 97.36 -37.63
N ARG A 42 60.67 97.36 -38.81
CA ARG A 42 59.28 96.86 -38.95
C ARG A 42 59.19 95.37 -38.66
N GLU A 43 60.16 94.58 -39.12
CA GLU A 43 60.24 93.15 -38.83
C GLU A 43 60.45 92.89 -37.34
N LEU A 44 61.31 93.68 -36.68
CA LEU A 44 61.52 93.60 -35.23
C LEU A 44 60.25 93.96 -34.45
N GLU A 45 59.52 94.98 -34.88
CA GLU A 45 58.25 95.36 -34.25
C GLU A 45 57.19 94.26 -34.42
N LYS A 46 57.07 93.69 -35.63
CA LYS A 46 56.17 92.58 -35.90
C LYS A 46 56.49 91.36 -35.03
N THR A 47 57.76 90.95 -34.98
CA THR A 47 58.20 89.80 -34.16
C THR A 47 58.04 90.05 -32.67
N THR A 48 58.24 91.29 -32.19
CA THR A 48 57.99 91.67 -30.80
C THR A 48 56.51 91.55 -30.44
N ASN A 49 55.61 91.99 -31.34
CA ASN A 49 54.18 91.88 -31.12
C ASN A 49 53.70 90.42 -31.12
N GLU A 50 54.23 89.60 -32.03
CA GLU A 50 53.96 88.16 -32.07
C GLU A 50 54.47 87.45 -30.80
N LEU A 51 55.69 87.79 -30.34
CA LEU A 51 56.25 87.26 -29.10
C LEU A 51 55.38 87.61 -27.89
N ASN A 52 54.93 88.87 -27.79
CA ASN A 52 54.04 89.26 -26.69
C ASN A 52 52.70 88.53 -26.75
N ALA A 53 52.10 88.38 -27.94
CA ALA A 53 50.86 87.64 -28.10
C ALA A 53 50.99 86.16 -27.71
N THR A 54 52.11 85.52 -28.08
CA THR A 54 52.39 84.13 -27.67
C THR A 54 52.65 84.01 -26.17
N LYS A 55 53.35 84.97 -25.56
CA LYS A 55 53.57 85.02 -24.12
C LYS A 55 52.26 85.14 -23.35
N THR A 56 51.35 86.03 -23.77
CA THR A 56 50.03 86.15 -23.16
C THR A 56 49.25 84.84 -23.27
N LYS A 57 49.23 84.21 -24.45
CA LYS A 57 48.57 82.91 -24.63
C LYS A 57 49.16 81.84 -23.70
N LEU A 58 50.48 81.76 -23.60
CA LEU A 58 51.16 80.82 -22.71
C LEU A 58 50.73 81.02 -21.25
N THR A 59 50.79 82.28 -20.78
CA THR A 59 50.39 82.62 -19.40
C THR A 59 48.91 82.34 -19.11
N THR A 60 48.05 82.36 -20.13
CA THR A 60 46.64 82.01 -19.96
C THR A 60 46.39 80.50 -20.03
N THR A 61 47.16 79.73 -20.79
CA THR A 61 46.98 78.27 -20.92
C THR A 61 47.59 77.46 -19.78
N GLU A 62 48.58 78.01 -19.10
CA GLU A 62 49.27 77.35 -17.98
C GLU A 62 48.37 77.07 -16.76
N PRO A 63 47.51 78.00 -16.30
CA PRO A 63 46.54 77.69 -15.24
C PRO A 63 45.49 76.67 -15.68
N ASP A 64 45.01 76.72 -16.92
CA ASP A 64 44.06 75.73 -17.46
C ASP A 64 44.66 74.32 -17.41
N LEU A 65 45.94 74.17 -17.76
CA LEU A 65 46.66 72.90 -17.67
C LEU A 65 46.79 72.42 -16.22
N SER A 66 46.98 73.34 -15.26
CA SER A 66 47.00 72.99 -13.83
C SER A 66 45.65 72.46 -13.37
N THR A 67 44.57 73.17 -13.70
CA THR A 67 43.19 72.79 -13.37
C THR A 67 42.84 71.42 -13.95
N ILE A 68 43.15 71.19 -15.24
CA ILE A 68 42.88 69.91 -15.90
C ILE A 68 43.66 68.76 -15.23
N LYS A 69 44.89 69.00 -14.76
CA LYS A 69 45.67 67.99 -14.03
C LYS A 69 45.04 67.63 -12.69
N GLU A 70 44.56 68.60 -11.94
CA GLU A 70 43.87 68.38 -10.66
C GLU A 70 42.55 67.64 -10.85
N GLU A 71 41.77 68.02 -11.87
CA GLU A 71 40.53 67.32 -12.24
C GLU A 71 40.81 65.87 -12.63
N LYS A 72 41.85 65.63 -13.41
CA LYS A 72 42.29 64.29 -13.79
C LYS A 72 42.64 63.44 -12.57
N GLU A 73 43.43 63.96 -11.63
CA GLU A 73 43.81 63.24 -10.42
C GLU A 73 42.58 62.90 -9.55
N ASN A 74 41.62 63.82 -9.46
CA ASN A 74 40.37 63.58 -8.73
C ASN A 74 39.50 62.50 -9.39
N ILE A 75 39.41 62.50 -10.73
CA ILE A 75 38.69 61.47 -11.48
C ILE A 75 39.36 60.11 -11.29
N GLU A 76 40.69 60.03 -11.32
CA GLU A 76 41.43 58.79 -11.08
C GLU A 76 41.15 58.23 -9.67
N LYS A 77 41.14 59.08 -8.64
CA LYS A 77 40.76 58.66 -7.28
C LYS A 77 39.33 58.09 -7.23
N LYS A 78 38.35 58.82 -7.78
CA LYS A 78 36.97 58.35 -7.84
C LYS A 78 36.82 57.05 -8.61
N PHE A 79 37.58 56.88 -9.69
CA PHE A 79 37.58 55.65 -10.48
C PHE A 79 38.07 54.47 -9.64
N THR A 80 39.19 54.62 -8.93
CA THR A 80 39.71 53.55 -8.05
C THR A 80 38.74 53.20 -6.91
N GLU A 81 38.04 54.18 -6.35
CA GLU A 81 37.03 53.96 -5.32
C GLU A 81 35.81 53.20 -5.89
N LEU A 82 35.31 53.61 -7.05
CA LEU A 82 34.22 52.90 -7.74
C LEU A 82 34.62 51.46 -8.11
N GLU A 83 35.85 51.24 -8.55
CA GLU A 83 36.35 49.90 -8.87
C GLU A 83 36.41 49.02 -7.61
N SER A 84 36.90 49.57 -6.49
CA SER A 84 36.95 48.85 -5.22
C SER A 84 35.56 48.48 -4.67
N THR A 85 34.61 49.42 -4.76
CA THR A 85 33.23 49.20 -4.32
C THR A 85 32.52 48.19 -5.21
N LEU A 86 32.70 48.26 -6.53
CA LEU A 86 32.19 47.27 -7.47
C LEU A 86 32.73 45.87 -7.19
N GLN A 87 34.02 45.75 -6.90
CA GLN A 87 34.63 44.45 -6.58
C GLN A 87 34.09 43.88 -5.26
N SER A 88 33.90 44.72 -4.24
CA SER A 88 33.35 44.28 -2.94
C SER A 88 31.90 43.84 -3.05
N THR A 89 31.07 44.59 -3.78
CA THR A 89 29.65 44.28 -4.00
C THR A 89 29.47 43.02 -4.83
N LYS A 90 30.30 42.83 -5.88
CA LYS A 90 30.33 41.59 -6.66
C LYS A 90 30.64 40.38 -5.77
N SER A 91 31.66 40.48 -4.92
CA SER A 91 32.06 39.39 -4.03
C SER A 91 30.96 39.06 -3.00
N ALA A 92 30.28 40.08 -2.48
CA ALA A 92 29.15 39.90 -1.56
C ALA A 92 27.97 39.18 -2.24
N LEU A 93 27.59 39.60 -3.44
CA LEU A 93 26.51 38.97 -4.21
C LEU A 93 26.85 37.53 -4.61
N GLU A 94 28.10 37.24 -4.95
CA GLU A 94 28.55 35.87 -5.24
C GLU A 94 28.43 34.96 -4.01
N ASN A 95 28.77 35.46 -2.81
CA ASN A 95 28.60 34.73 -1.57
C ASN A 95 27.12 34.49 -1.23
N GLU A 96 26.28 35.52 -1.32
CA GLU A 96 24.83 35.38 -1.09
C GLU A 96 24.19 34.39 -2.07
N LEU A 97 24.63 34.40 -3.33
CA LEU A 97 24.16 33.46 -4.35
C LEU A 97 24.55 32.01 -3.99
N ASN A 98 25.78 31.80 -3.53
CA ASN A 98 26.26 30.48 -3.15
C ASN A 98 25.54 29.96 -1.88
N ASP A 99 25.33 30.83 -0.89
CA ASP A 99 24.55 30.50 0.31
C ASP A 99 23.10 30.19 -0.03
N GLY A 100 22.50 30.95 -0.94
CA GLY A 100 21.15 30.70 -1.46
C GLY A 100 21.04 29.34 -2.15
N LYS A 101 22.00 28.99 -3.00
CA LYS A 101 22.06 27.68 -3.66
C LYS A 101 22.20 26.54 -2.65
N ALA A 102 23.08 26.67 -1.66
CA ALA A 102 23.25 25.65 -0.62
C ALA A 102 21.95 25.40 0.16
N LYS A 103 21.24 26.47 0.54
CA LYS A 103 19.93 26.36 1.22
C LYS A 103 18.86 25.70 0.34
N ILE A 104 18.85 25.99 -0.96
CA ILE A 104 17.92 25.34 -1.90
C ILE A 104 18.18 23.84 -1.93
N THR A 105 19.44 23.41 -2.08
CA THR A 105 19.80 21.98 -2.09
C THR A 105 19.41 21.29 -0.78
N GLU A 106 19.65 21.92 0.37
CA GLU A 106 19.24 21.37 1.67
C GLU A 106 17.71 21.20 1.78
N LEU A 107 16.94 22.19 1.30
CA LEU A 107 15.48 22.13 1.31
C LEU A 107 14.94 21.05 0.36
N GLU A 108 15.56 20.88 -0.81
CA GLU A 108 15.21 19.81 -1.75
C GLU A 108 15.45 18.42 -1.15
N GLU A 109 16.57 18.20 -0.45
CA GLU A 109 16.86 16.95 0.25
C GLU A 109 15.85 16.65 1.36
N LYS A 110 15.49 17.66 2.17
CA LYS A 110 14.46 17.53 3.20
C LYS A 110 13.09 17.22 2.62
N LEU A 111 12.73 17.86 1.50
CA LEU A 111 11.47 17.62 0.80
C LEU A 111 11.40 16.18 0.29
N ASN A 112 12.47 15.71 -0.36
CA ASN A 112 12.54 14.33 -0.87
C ASN A 112 12.45 13.30 0.26
N THR A 113 13.15 13.55 1.38
CA THR A 113 13.09 12.68 2.56
C THR A 113 11.67 12.64 3.13
N SER A 114 11.03 13.80 3.29
CA SER A 114 9.66 13.88 3.80
C SER A 114 8.66 13.19 2.87
N ALA A 115 8.80 13.37 1.56
CA ALA A 115 7.97 12.70 0.56
C ALA A 115 8.10 11.16 0.67
N ALA A 116 9.32 10.64 0.77
CA ALA A 116 9.55 9.21 0.95
C ALA A 116 8.91 8.67 2.24
N THR A 117 9.05 9.39 3.36
CA THR A 117 8.41 8.99 4.63
C THR A 117 6.89 9.01 4.56
N ASN A 118 6.29 9.98 3.85
CA ASN A 118 4.84 10.03 3.66
C ASN A 118 4.34 8.83 2.84
N THR A 119 5.05 8.46 1.77
CA THR A 119 4.74 7.26 0.98
C THR A 119 4.83 5.99 1.84
N GLU A 120 5.85 5.86 2.68
CA GLU A 120 5.99 4.71 3.58
C GLU A 120 4.83 4.64 4.59
N LEU A 121 4.48 5.76 5.21
CA LEU A 121 3.36 5.83 6.15
C LEU A 121 2.03 5.52 5.47
N GLN A 122 1.81 5.96 4.24
CA GLN A 122 0.60 5.68 3.49
C GLN A 122 0.46 4.18 3.16
N ASN A 123 1.53 3.53 2.71
CA ASN A 123 1.54 2.08 2.50
C ASN A 123 1.27 1.30 3.80
N LYS A 124 1.80 1.78 4.92
CA LYS A 124 1.55 1.17 6.24
C LYS A 124 0.11 1.33 6.68
N ILE A 125 -0.52 2.47 6.43
CA ILE A 125 -1.94 2.70 6.69
C ILE A 125 -2.78 1.73 5.85
N GLU A 126 -2.54 1.63 4.54
CA GLU A 126 -3.27 0.72 3.66
C GLU A 126 -3.16 -0.75 4.12
N THR A 127 -1.97 -1.16 4.56
CA THR A 127 -1.75 -2.50 5.11
C THR A 127 -2.55 -2.73 6.39
N LEU A 128 -2.54 -1.76 7.31
CA LEU A 128 -3.28 -1.84 8.57
C LEU A 128 -4.79 -1.86 8.35
N GLU A 129 -5.30 -1.09 7.37
CA GLU A 129 -6.71 -1.08 6.98
C GLU A 129 -7.15 -2.43 6.41
N ALA A 130 -6.33 -3.06 5.57
CA ALA A 130 -6.58 -4.40 5.04
C ALA A 130 -6.61 -5.45 6.16
N ASP A 131 -5.66 -5.37 7.11
CA ASP A 131 -5.62 -6.24 8.28
C ASP A 131 -6.85 -6.06 9.19
N LEU A 132 -7.27 -4.81 9.42
CA LEU A 132 -8.47 -4.48 10.18
C LEU A 132 -9.73 -5.06 9.53
N THR A 133 -9.84 -4.92 8.21
CA THR A 133 -10.96 -5.48 7.43
C THR A 133 -11.01 -7.00 7.56
N THR A 134 -9.86 -7.66 7.44
CA THR A 134 -9.75 -9.12 7.58
C THR A 134 -10.15 -9.59 8.98
N LYS A 135 -9.66 -8.90 10.03
CA LYS A 135 -10.02 -9.22 11.41
C LYS A 135 -11.50 -8.98 11.69
N THR A 136 -12.07 -7.91 11.13
CA THR A 136 -13.50 -7.58 11.27
C THR A 136 -14.38 -8.67 10.65
N ASN A 137 -14.06 -9.11 9.43
CA ASN A 137 -14.78 -10.21 8.77
C ASN A 137 -14.67 -11.52 9.58
N LYS A 138 -13.51 -11.80 10.16
CA LYS A 138 -13.33 -12.97 11.03
C LYS A 138 -14.19 -12.88 12.30
N ILE A 139 -14.28 -11.71 12.92
CA ILE A 139 -15.15 -11.48 14.08
C ILE A 139 -16.61 -11.72 13.68
N GLN A 140 -17.09 -11.12 12.59
CA GLN A 140 -18.47 -11.30 12.11
C GLN A 140 -18.79 -12.77 11.84
N ASN A 141 -17.87 -13.51 11.22
CA ASN A 141 -18.05 -14.94 10.99
C ASN A 141 -18.17 -15.71 12.32
N LEU A 142 -17.28 -15.45 13.28
CA LEU A 142 -17.34 -16.10 14.59
C LEU A 142 -18.63 -15.74 15.35
N GLU A 143 -19.05 -14.47 15.30
CA GLU A 143 -20.31 -14.00 15.88
C GLU A 143 -21.52 -14.71 15.26
N SER A 144 -21.48 -15.05 13.96
CA SER A 144 -22.53 -15.83 13.29
C SER A 144 -22.52 -17.33 13.64
N GLU A 145 -21.35 -17.90 13.95
CA GLU A 145 -21.22 -19.32 14.30
C GLU A 145 -21.66 -19.63 15.74
N ILE A 146 -21.46 -18.69 16.67
CA ILE A 146 -21.84 -18.85 18.09
C ILE A 146 -23.32 -19.24 18.27
N PRO A 147 -24.31 -18.53 17.72
CA PRO A 147 -25.72 -18.88 17.91
C PRO A 147 -26.06 -20.24 17.30
N LEU A 148 -25.50 -20.60 16.16
CA LEU A 148 -25.71 -21.92 15.53
C LEU A 148 -25.19 -23.06 16.42
N LYS A 149 -24.01 -22.87 17.02
CA LYS A 149 -23.47 -23.84 17.98
C LYS A 149 -24.31 -23.88 19.26
N GLN A 150 -24.82 -22.75 19.72
CA GLN A 150 -25.71 -22.69 20.90
C GLN A 150 -27.04 -23.41 20.65
N GLU A 151 -27.67 -23.20 19.49
CA GLU A 151 -28.85 -23.95 19.06
C GLU A 151 -28.56 -25.45 19.02
N LYS A 152 -27.40 -25.85 18.47
CA LYS A 152 -27.04 -27.26 18.42
C LYS A 152 -26.85 -27.88 19.82
N ILE A 153 -26.25 -27.14 20.74
CA ILE A 153 -26.12 -27.54 22.15
C ILE A 153 -27.51 -27.72 22.78
N ASN A 154 -28.43 -26.79 22.55
CA ASN A 154 -29.79 -26.87 23.08
C ASN A 154 -30.54 -28.09 22.53
N GLU A 155 -30.46 -28.36 21.21
CA GLU A 155 -31.03 -29.57 20.60
C GLU A 155 -30.49 -30.87 21.22
N LEU A 156 -29.17 -30.97 21.35
CA LEU A 156 -28.53 -32.14 21.93
C LEU A 156 -28.91 -32.31 23.41
N THR A 157 -29.03 -31.22 24.16
CA THR A 157 -29.45 -31.22 25.56
C THR A 157 -30.88 -31.73 25.71
N ASN A 158 -31.81 -31.25 24.88
CA ASN A 158 -33.20 -31.73 24.87
C ASN A 158 -33.27 -33.22 24.51
N THR A 159 -32.53 -33.64 23.48
CA THR A 159 -32.46 -35.05 23.06
C THR A 159 -31.92 -35.94 24.18
N LEU A 160 -30.90 -35.47 24.91
CA LEU A 160 -30.35 -36.18 26.06
C LEU A 160 -31.41 -36.37 27.15
N SER A 161 -32.12 -35.30 27.52
CA SER A 161 -33.18 -35.34 28.54
C SER A 161 -34.33 -36.27 28.17
N GLU A 162 -34.74 -36.29 26.89
CA GLU A 162 -35.73 -37.25 26.38
C GLU A 162 -35.24 -38.71 26.51
N LYS A 163 -33.98 -38.96 26.16
CA LYS A 163 -33.37 -40.29 26.28
C LYS A 163 -33.22 -40.75 27.72
N GLU A 164 -32.89 -39.84 28.64
CA GLU A 164 -32.85 -40.11 30.07
C GLU A 164 -34.23 -40.48 30.60
N SER A 165 -35.28 -39.76 30.19
CA SER A 165 -36.66 -40.06 30.58
C SER A 165 -37.12 -41.43 30.05
N GLN A 166 -36.82 -41.75 28.79
CA GLN A 166 -37.07 -43.07 28.19
C GLN A 166 -36.33 -44.19 28.94
N LEU A 167 -35.09 -43.94 29.38
CA LEU A 167 -34.32 -44.90 30.17
C LEU A 167 -34.96 -45.17 31.53
N GLU A 168 -35.46 -44.14 32.22
CA GLU A 168 -36.15 -44.32 33.49
C GLU A 168 -37.48 -45.08 33.34
N GLU A 169 -38.26 -44.79 32.29
CA GLU A 169 -39.48 -45.56 31.97
C GLU A 169 -39.16 -47.04 31.69
N LEU A 170 -38.13 -47.31 30.89
CA LEU A 170 -37.69 -48.68 30.60
C LEU A 170 -37.20 -49.42 31.85
N LYS A 171 -36.47 -48.74 32.74
CA LYS A 171 -36.05 -49.31 34.03
C LYS A 171 -37.25 -49.66 34.91
N SER A 172 -38.23 -48.77 35.02
CA SER A 172 -39.46 -49.03 35.79
C SER A 172 -40.22 -50.23 35.21
N SER A 173 -40.38 -50.27 33.89
CA SER A 173 -41.04 -51.40 33.21
C SER A 173 -40.29 -52.72 33.40
N LEU A 174 -38.95 -52.69 33.36
CA LEU A 174 -38.12 -53.87 33.64
C LEU A 174 -38.34 -54.37 35.07
N ALA A 175 -38.33 -53.48 36.06
CA ALA A 175 -38.58 -53.84 37.46
C ALA A 175 -39.98 -54.45 37.67
N GLU A 176 -41.02 -53.89 37.03
CA GLU A 176 -42.37 -54.47 37.06
C GLU A 176 -42.43 -55.87 36.43
N LYS A 177 -41.73 -56.08 35.31
CA LYS A 177 -41.64 -57.40 34.66
C LYS A 177 -40.88 -58.40 35.52
N GLU A 178 -39.77 -57.99 36.15
CA GLU A 178 -39.04 -58.83 37.11
C GLU A 178 -39.94 -59.25 38.28
N GLN A 179 -40.70 -58.31 38.86
CA GLN A 179 -41.66 -58.60 39.92
C GLN A 179 -42.76 -59.58 39.46
N SER A 180 -43.28 -59.39 38.25
CA SER A 180 -44.28 -60.28 37.64
C SER A 180 -43.71 -61.68 37.45
N VAL A 181 -42.46 -61.80 36.98
CA VAL A 181 -41.77 -63.09 36.84
C VAL A 181 -41.63 -63.77 38.20
N ILE A 182 -41.23 -63.04 39.26
CA ILE A 182 -41.15 -63.58 40.62
C ILE A 182 -42.51 -64.13 41.07
N GLN A 183 -43.59 -63.37 40.87
CA GLN A 183 -44.95 -63.80 41.25
C GLN A 183 -45.41 -65.04 40.47
N ILE A 184 -45.24 -65.05 39.15
CA ILE A 184 -45.61 -66.20 38.31
C ILE A 184 -44.80 -67.43 38.71
N THR A 185 -43.50 -67.27 39.00
CA THR A 185 -42.63 -68.38 39.42
C THR A 185 -43.09 -68.95 40.76
N ALA A 186 -43.49 -68.09 41.72
CA ALA A 186 -44.05 -68.53 42.99
C ALA A 186 -45.38 -69.27 42.82
N GLN A 187 -46.30 -68.76 42.00
CA GLN A 187 -47.56 -69.45 41.65
C GLN A 187 -47.31 -70.79 40.96
N LEU A 188 -46.26 -70.88 40.13
CA LEU A 188 -45.90 -72.11 39.43
C LEU A 188 -45.37 -73.17 40.41
N GLU A 189 -44.58 -72.78 41.41
CA GLU A 189 -44.18 -73.69 42.49
C GLU A 189 -45.36 -74.07 43.41
N GLU A 190 -46.26 -73.14 43.72
CA GLU A 190 -47.49 -73.42 44.48
C GLU A 190 -48.38 -74.44 43.75
N THR A 191 -48.74 -74.17 42.50
CA THR A 191 -49.54 -75.09 41.67
C THR A 191 -48.86 -76.44 41.49
N LYS A 192 -47.54 -76.49 41.33
CA LYS A 192 -46.78 -77.75 41.29
C LYS A 192 -46.85 -78.49 42.62
N SER A 193 -46.81 -77.77 43.74
CA SER A 193 -47.00 -78.35 45.08
C SER A 193 -48.42 -78.90 45.25
N GLU A 194 -49.45 -78.18 44.81
CA GLU A 194 -50.85 -78.65 44.80
C GLU A 194 -51.02 -79.89 43.93
N LEU A 195 -50.38 -79.91 42.75
CA LEU A 195 -50.40 -81.03 41.82
C LEU A 195 -49.69 -82.26 42.42
N SER A 196 -48.66 -82.06 43.25
CA SER A 196 -48.03 -83.13 44.01
C SER A 196 -48.84 -83.59 45.24
N ALA A 197 -49.63 -82.68 45.83
CA ALA A 197 -50.55 -82.95 46.94
C ALA A 197 -51.82 -83.68 46.46
N PHE A 198 -52.20 -83.49 45.20
CA PHE A 198 -53.04 -84.43 44.45
C PHE A 198 -52.29 -85.76 44.31
N LYS A 199 -52.28 -86.55 45.38
CA LYS A 199 -52.07 -88.00 45.29
C LYS A 199 -53.08 -88.51 44.26
N LEU A 200 -52.59 -89.12 43.18
CA LEU A 200 -53.42 -90.01 42.38
C LEU A 200 -54.14 -90.93 43.37
N PRO A 201 -55.47 -91.13 43.23
CA PRO A 201 -56.14 -92.13 44.03
C PRO A 201 -55.38 -93.45 43.85
N GLU A 202 -54.98 -94.07 44.96
CA GLU A 202 -54.59 -95.47 44.94
C GLU A 202 -55.82 -96.25 44.48
N ILE A 203 -55.86 -96.56 43.18
CA ILE A 203 -56.80 -97.53 42.65
C ILE A 203 -56.23 -98.88 43.08
N GLY A 204 -56.76 -99.41 44.19
CA GLY A 204 -56.62 -100.82 44.56
C GLY A 204 -57.12 -101.73 43.42
N PRO A 205 -56.75 -103.02 43.42
CA PRO A 205 -56.73 -103.85 42.21
C PRO A 205 -58.14 -103.99 41.63
N VAL A 206 -58.32 -103.51 40.40
CA VAL A 206 -59.58 -103.66 39.68
C VAL A 206 -59.61 -105.06 39.07
N GLU A 207 -60.41 -105.93 39.66
CA GLU A 207 -60.88 -107.16 39.05
C GLU A 207 -61.57 -106.85 37.71
N ALA A 208 -61.20 -107.61 36.69
CA ALA A 208 -61.56 -107.39 35.30
C ALA A 208 -63.07 -107.41 35.07
N PHE A 209 -63.69 -106.23 34.94
CA PHE A 209 -65.01 -106.07 34.35
C PHE A 209 -64.88 -105.97 32.82
N HIS A 210 -64.90 -107.13 32.15
CA HIS A 210 -65.12 -107.22 30.72
C HIS A 210 -66.57 -106.85 30.39
N ARG A 211 -66.79 -105.65 29.84
CA ARG A 211 -68.00 -105.36 29.04
C ARG A 211 -67.68 -105.68 27.58
N GLU A 212 -67.76 -106.96 27.23
CA GLU A 212 -67.93 -107.35 25.83
C GLU A 212 -69.37 -106.99 25.42
N GLU A 213 -69.52 -105.90 24.67
CA GLU A 213 -70.77 -105.56 23.99
C GLU A 213 -71.15 -106.69 23.03
N ARG A 214 -72.05 -107.57 23.50
CA ARG A 214 -72.62 -108.65 22.70
C ARG A 214 -73.63 -108.06 21.70
N VAL A 215 -73.14 -107.61 20.55
CA VAL A 215 -73.99 -107.03 19.49
C VAL A 215 -74.90 -108.12 18.92
N VAL A 216 -76.20 -108.00 19.15
CA VAL A 216 -77.27 -108.89 18.66
C VAL A 216 -77.98 -108.27 17.45
N CYS A 217 -78.40 -109.09 16.49
CA CYS A 217 -79.19 -108.63 15.36
C CYS A 217 -80.57 -108.12 15.82
N PRO A 218 -80.95 -106.84 15.54
CA PRO A 218 -82.22 -106.28 16.02
C PRO A 218 -83.46 -106.90 15.36
N MET A 219 -83.31 -107.63 14.26
CA MET A 219 -84.43 -108.25 13.53
C MET A 219 -84.75 -109.68 13.97
N CYS A 220 -83.77 -110.44 14.49
CA CYS A 220 -83.98 -111.86 14.85
C CYS A 220 -83.27 -112.33 16.13
N GLY A 221 -82.56 -111.44 16.83
CA GLY A 221 -81.88 -111.74 18.09
C GLY A 221 -80.62 -112.59 17.99
N GLU A 222 -80.22 -113.00 16.79
CA GLU A 222 -79.04 -113.85 16.57
C GLU A 222 -77.72 -113.07 16.75
N THR A 223 -76.72 -113.69 17.37
CA THR A 223 -75.40 -113.07 17.64
C THR A 223 -74.37 -113.33 16.53
N ALA A 224 -74.67 -114.24 15.61
CA ALA A 224 -73.81 -114.57 14.48
C ALA A 224 -73.87 -113.47 13.38
N LEU A 225 -73.16 -112.36 13.60
CA LEU A 225 -72.98 -111.28 12.64
C LEU A 225 -71.71 -111.51 11.79
N LYS A 226 -71.76 -111.23 10.49
CA LYS A 226 -70.60 -111.21 9.59
C LYS A 226 -70.23 -109.76 9.29
N GLU A 227 -68.97 -109.40 9.46
CA GLU A 227 -68.44 -108.11 8.99
C GLU A 227 -68.13 -108.18 7.50
N ILE A 228 -68.63 -107.20 6.75
CA ILE A 228 -68.30 -106.99 5.34
C ILE A 228 -67.96 -105.53 5.10
N ASP A 229 -67.16 -105.27 4.07
CA ASP A 229 -66.81 -103.92 3.65
C ASP A 229 -68.01 -103.23 3.00
N ASP A 230 -68.41 -102.08 3.55
CA ASP A 230 -69.47 -101.24 3.00
C ASP A 230 -68.92 -100.37 1.88
N LYS A 231 -69.01 -100.87 0.65
CA LYS A 231 -68.51 -100.18 -0.54
C LYS A 231 -69.15 -98.82 -0.82
N THR A 232 -70.25 -98.49 -0.14
CA THR A 232 -70.89 -97.18 -0.23
C THR A 232 -70.18 -96.11 0.60
N LYS A 233 -69.32 -96.51 1.56
CA LYS A 233 -68.63 -95.59 2.48
C LYS A 233 -67.12 -95.86 2.49
N VAL A 234 -66.40 -95.14 1.62
CA VAL A 234 -64.94 -95.12 1.62
C VAL A 234 -64.46 -94.27 2.79
N LEU A 235 -63.61 -94.83 3.66
CA LEU A 235 -63.01 -94.07 4.75
C LEU A 235 -61.82 -93.25 4.27
N TYR A 236 -60.91 -93.88 3.54
CA TYR A 236 -59.78 -93.20 2.91
C TYR A 236 -59.17 -94.10 1.81
N TYR A 237 -58.36 -93.48 0.95
CA TYR A 237 -57.61 -94.19 -0.10
C TYR A 237 -56.17 -94.42 0.36
N SER A 238 -55.72 -95.67 0.33
CA SER A 238 -54.31 -96.03 0.53
C SER A 238 -53.71 -96.34 -0.83
N GLY A 239 -53.11 -95.31 -1.45
CA GLY A 239 -52.69 -95.35 -2.85
C GLY A 239 -53.89 -95.46 -3.79
N THR A 240 -53.86 -96.41 -4.73
CA THR A 240 -54.94 -96.64 -5.72
C THR A 240 -56.05 -97.57 -5.23
N LYS A 241 -56.02 -98.04 -3.97
CA LYS A 241 -57.06 -98.90 -3.39
C LYS A 241 -57.87 -98.16 -2.33
N ALA A 242 -59.20 -98.19 -2.46
CA ALA A 242 -60.12 -97.67 -1.47
C ALA A 242 -60.23 -98.60 -0.26
N ILE A 243 -60.09 -98.06 0.96
CA ILE A 243 -60.40 -98.76 2.20
C ILE A 243 -61.81 -98.34 2.63
N TYR A 244 -62.71 -99.30 2.72
CA TYR A 244 -64.12 -99.08 3.05
C TYR A 244 -64.37 -99.29 4.56
N ALA A 245 -65.40 -98.62 5.08
CA ALA A 245 -65.88 -98.88 6.43
C ALA A 245 -66.47 -100.31 6.51
N LYS A 246 -66.27 -101.02 7.62
CA LYS A 246 -66.91 -102.33 7.83
C LYS A 246 -68.32 -102.16 8.38
N LYS A 247 -69.27 -102.95 7.89
CA LYS A 247 -70.61 -103.10 8.46
C LYS A 247 -70.88 -104.54 8.87
N LYS A 248 -71.68 -104.71 9.91
CA LYS A 248 -72.10 -106.02 10.44
C LYS A 248 -73.46 -106.39 9.86
N ILE A 249 -73.55 -107.56 9.22
CA ILE A 249 -74.78 -108.11 8.67
C ILE A 249 -75.12 -109.41 9.37
N CYS A 250 -76.40 -109.65 9.65
CA CYS A 250 -76.83 -110.89 10.29
C CYS A 250 -76.79 -112.06 9.30
N LYS A 251 -76.16 -113.18 9.71
CA LYS A 251 -76.12 -114.38 8.85
C LYS A 251 -77.48 -115.04 8.64
N LYS A 252 -78.49 -114.73 9.45
CA LYS A 252 -79.80 -115.40 9.42
C LYS A 252 -80.86 -114.63 8.62
N CYS A 253 -80.95 -113.31 8.79
CA CYS A 253 -81.93 -112.48 8.08
C CYS A 253 -81.34 -111.66 6.91
N GLY A 254 -80.02 -111.71 6.72
CA GLY A 254 -79.33 -110.93 5.69
C GLY A 254 -79.20 -109.45 6.01
#